data_AF-A0A2V7XDD0-F1
#
_entry.id   AF-A0A2V7XDD0-F1
#
_cell.length_a   1.000
_cell.length_b   1.000
_cell.length_c   1.000
_cell.angle_alpha   90.00
_cell.angle_beta   90.00
_cell.angle_gamma   90.00
#
_symmetry.space_group_name_H-M   'P 1'
#
loop_
_entity.id
_entity.type
_entity.pdbx_description
1 polymer ?
#
loop_
_entity_poly.entity_id
_entity_poly.type
_entity_poly.pdbx_seq_one_letter_code
_entity_poly.pdbx_strand_id
1 'polypeptide(L)'
;GDVALSLVQTVPLTGAVVVSTPSDVSLQDARKAIEMFRQMKVDVAGVVENMSYFVCPHCNHEIDIFSRGGAENMAKQFGVPFLGNISLDPEVRKSGDSGKPVVLEGENSPHAKSIYEFARKVIERVGEIKANAPANVIQIQ
;
A
#
# COMPACT_ATOMS: atom_id res chain seq x y z
N GLY A 1 -12.02 -3.18 19.60
CA GLY A 1 -11.03 -3.52 18.57
C GLY A 1 -11.69 -3.68 17.22
N ASP A 2 -12.49 -2.70 16.81
CA ASP A 2 -13.35 -2.84 15.62
C ASP A 2 -13.51 -1.53 14.83
N VAL A 3 -12.50 -0.66 14.93
CA VAL A 3 -12.49 0.66 14.27
C VAL A 3 -12.46 0.47 12.75
N ALA A 4 -11.71 -0.52 12.25
CA ALA A 4 -11.63 -0.83 10.82
C ALA A 4 -12.99 -1.30 10.26
N LEU A 5 -13.69 -2.20 10.94
CA LEU A 5 -15.04 -2.63 10.53
C LEU A 5 -16.02 -1.47 10.57
N SER A 6 -15.99 -0.70 11.67
CA SER A 6 -16.88 0.45 11.85
C SER A 6 -16.68 1.49 10.74
N LEU A 7 -15.43 1.79 10.37
CA LEU A 7 -15.12 2.71 9.28
C LEU A 7 -15.59 2.17 7.92
N VAL A 8 -15.37 0.88 7.65
CA VAL A 8 -15.83 0.25 6.41
C VAL A 8 -17.36 0.29 6.28
N GLN A 9 -18.07 0.18 7.39
CA GLN A 9 -19.53 0.23 7.42
C GLN A 9 -20.12 1.65 7.39
N THR A 10 -19.34 2.67 7.74
CA THR A 10 -19.85 4.05 7.91
C THR A 10 -19.48 5.00 6.78
N VAL A 11 -18.49 4.65 5.96
CA VAL A 11 -18.00 5.52 4.88
C VAL A 11 -18.06 4.76 3.55
N PRO A 12 -18.56 5.38 2.46
CA PRO A 12 -18.47 4.77 1.14
C PRO A 12 -16.99 4.66 0.72
N LEU A 13 -16.50 3.43 0.59
CA LEU A 13 -15.11 3.14 0.20
C LEU A 13 -15.05 2.78 -1.29
N THR A 14 -14.06 3.34 -2.00
CA THR A 14 -13.71 2.84 -3.34
C THR A 14 -12.90 1.55 -3.27
N GLY A 15 -12.09 1.38 -2.22
CA GLY A 15 -11.28 0.20 -2.02
C GLY A 15 -10.26 0.39 -0.89
N ALA A 16 -9.46 -0.64 -0.63
CA ALA A 16 -8.44 -0.66 0.41
C ALA A 16 -7.05 -0.91 -0.15
N VAL A 17 -6.04 -0.25 0.42
CA VAL A 17 -4.62 -0.57 0.19
C VAL A 17 -4.08 -1.20 1.46
N VAL A 18 -3.46 -2.38 1.34
CA VAL A 18 -2.86 -3.08 2.47
C VAL A 18 -1.35 -2.81 2.46
N VAL A 19 -0.85 -2.25 3.56
CA VAL A 19 0.58 -1.97 3.77
C VAL A 19 1.13 -3.04 4.71
N SER A 20 2.26 -3.65 4.35
CA SER A 20 2.94 -4.65 5.18
C SER A 20 4.45 -4.49 5.09
N THR A 21 5.20 -5.05 6.03
CA THR A 21 6.65 -5.21 5.92
C THR A 21 6.97 -6.67 5.56
N PRO A 22 8.19 -6.98 5.06
CA PRO A 22 8.56 -8.35 4.68
C PRO A 22 8.62 -9.34 5.87
N SER A 23 8.44 -8.87 7.10
CA SER A 23 8.45 -9.71 8.31
C SER A 23 7.22 -10.62 8.42
N ASP A 24 7.42 -11.86 8.87
CA ASP A 24 6.34 -12.86 8.98
C ASP A 24 5.14 -12.38 9.81
N VAL A 25 5.40 -11.66 10.91
CA VAL A 25 4.33 -11.13 11.79
C VAL A 25 3.48 -10.09 11.03
N SER A 26 4.12 -9.17 10.31
CA SER A 26 3.37 -8.18 9.51
C SER A 26 2.60 -8.83 8.37
N LEU A 27 3.18 -9.86 7.74
CA LEU A 27 2.51 -10.60 6.67
C LEU A 27 1.28 -11.36 7.19
N GLN A 28 1.35 -11.96 8.39
CA GLN A 28 0.19 -12.63 8.99
C GLN A 28 -0.98 -11.68 9.21
N ASP A 29 -0.72 -10.45 9.64
CA ASP A 29 -1.79 -9.46 9.84
C ASP A 29 -2.32 -8.91 8.51
N ALA A 30 -1.45 -8.74 7.51
CA ALA A 30 -1.86 -8.35 6.17
C ALA A 30 -2.78 -9.40 5.51
N ARG A 31 -2.52 -10.70 5.72
CA ARG A 31 -3.41 -11.79 5.26
C ARG A 31 -4.81 -11.66 5.85
N LYS A 32 -4.89 -11.49 7.17
CA LYS A 32 -6.18 -11.30 7.87
C LYS A 32 -6.91 -10.06 7.35
N ALA A 33 -6.20 -8.97 7.10
CA ALA A 33 -6.79 -7.75 6.56
C ALA A 33 -7.38 -7.96 5.15
N ILE A 34 -6.68 -8.67 4.27
CA ILE A 34 -7.17 -9.00 2.92
C ILE A 34 -8.46 -9.84 3.00
N GLU A 35 -8.47 -10.86 3.86
CA GLU A 35 -9.65 -11.70 4.07
C GLU A 35 -10.83 -10.92 4.64
N MET A 36 -10.57 -10.04 5.61
CA MET A 36 -11.55 -9.14 6.19
C MET A 36 -12.22 -8.25 5.13
N PHE A 37 -11.43 -7.58 4.28
CA PHE A 37 -11.98 -6.74 3.21
C PHE A 37 -12.79 -7.54 2.19
N ARG A 38 -12.35 -8.76 1.86
CA ARG A 38 -13.12 -9.68 1.00
C ARG A 38 -14.48 -10.04 1.58
N GLN A 39 -14.54 -10.35 2.87
CA GLN A 39 -15.80 -10.66 3.56
C GLN A 39 -16.75 -9.45 3.57
N MET A 40 -16.21 -8.24 3.65
CA MET A 40 -16.95 -6.98 3.60
C MET A 40 -17.29 -6.51 2.18
N LYS A 41 -16.90 -7.27 1.15
CA LYS A 41 -17.06 -6.91 -0.26
C LYS A 41 -16.42 -5.55 -0.61
N VAL A 42 -15.30 -5.24 0.05
CA VAL A 42 -14.47 -4.08 -0.28
C VAL A 42 -13.33 -4.54 -1.18
N ASP A 43 -13.17 -3.89 -2.33
CA ASP A 43 -12.08 -4.18 -3.25
C ASP A 43 -10.73 -3.82 -2.64
N VAL A 44 -9.80 -4.77 -2.63
CA VAL A 44 -8.40 -4.50 -2.28
C VAL A 44 -7.70 -3.97 -3.53
N ALA A 45 -7.45 -2.66 -3.58
CA ALA A 45 -6.75 -2.00 -4.67
C ALA A 45 -5.34 -2.54 -4.87
N GLY A 46 -4.70 -2.97 -3.79
CA GLY A 46 -3.48 -3.76 -3.83
C GLY A 46 -2.72 -3.78 -2.51
N VAL A 47 -1.56 -4.43 -2.54
CA VAL A 47 -0.63 -4.58 -1.42
C VAL A 47 0.66 -3.86 -1.73
N VAL A 48 1.21 -3.12 -0.78
CA VAL A 48 2.53 -2.48 -0.87
C VAL A 48 3.45 -3.02 0.23
N GLU A 49 4.69 -3.33 -0.13
CA GLU A 49 5.73 -3.72 0.82
C GLU A 49 6.50 -2.48 1.29
N ASN A 50 6.33 -2.09 2.54
CA ASN A 50 7.08 -1.02 3.18
C ASN A 50 8.35 -1.56 3.84
N MET A 51 9.37 -0.72 3.99
CA MET A 51 10.66 -1.08 4.58
C MET A 51 11.29 -2.31 3.90
N SER A 52 11.14 -2.42 2.58
CA SER A 52 11.53 -3.60 1.79
C SER A 52 13.06 -3.76 1.68
N TYR A 53 13.79 -2.65 1.58
CA TYR A 53 15.24 -2.62 1.52
C TYR A 53 15.77 -1.27 2.01
N PHE A 54 17.05 -1.22 2.37
CA PHE A 54 17.78 -0.01 2.75
C PHE A 54 18.98 0.19 1.82
N VAL A 55 19.15 1.39 1.27
CA VAL A 55 20.32 1.72 0.46
C VAL A 55 21.41 2.28 1.37
N CYS A 56 22.55 1.58 1.46
CA CYS A 56 23.66 2.04 2.27
C CYS A 56 24.23 3.35 1.71
N PRO A 57 24.28 4.45 2.49
CA PRO A 57 24.76 5.74 2.00
C PRO A 57 26.28 5.77 1.73
N HIS A 58 27.03 4.78 2.23
CA HIS A 58 28.48 4.72 2.07
C HIS A 58 28.93 3.91 0.84
N CYS A 59 28.18 2.89 0.44
CA CYS A 59 28.56 1.99 -0.66
C CYS A 59 27.46 1.75 -1.71
N ASN A 60 26.29 2.34 -1.54
CA ASN A 60 25.13 2.24 -2.44
C ASN A 60 24.61 0.81 -2.67
N HIS A 61 24.94 -0.12 -1.77
CA HIS A 61 24.40 -1.48 -1.78
C HIS A 61 23.01 -1.52 -1.13
N GLU A 62 22.10 -2.30 -1.70
CA GLU A 62 20.80 -2.58 -1.10
C GLU A 62 20.94 -3.66 -0.02
N ILE A 63 20.33 -3.42 1.14
CA ILE A 63 20.36 -4.32 2.29
C ILE A 63 18.92 -4.66 2.67
N ASP A 64 18.60 -5.94 2.66
CA ASP A 64 17.29 -6.47 3.04
C ASP A 64 17.22 -6.65 4.57
N ILE A 65 17.00 -5.54 5.29
CA ILE A 65 17.01 -5.52 6.77
C ILE A 65 15.97 -6.48 7.36
N PHE A 66 14.81 -6.60 6.72
CA PHE A 66 13.66 -7.37 7.21
C PHE A 66 13.30 -8.56 6.29
N SER A 67 14.24 -9.03 5.45
CA SER A 67 13.94 -9.83 4.24
C SER A 67 13.25 -8.99 3.15
N ARG A 68 12.83 -9.62 2.04
CA ARG A 68 12.21 -8.94 0.90
C ARG A 68 11.24 -9.85 0.12
N GLY A 69 10.19 -9.26 -0.45
CA GLY A 69 9.27 -9.93 -1.37
C GLY A 69 8.19 -10.79 -0.70
N GLY A 70 8.11 -10.77 0.63
CA GLY A 70 7.07 -11.49 1.37
C GLY A 70 5.67 -11.00 1.03
N ALA A 71 5.49 -9.68 0.91
CA ALA A 71 4.21 -9.08 0.58
C ALA A 71 3.83 -9.27 -0.89
N GLU A 72 4.81 -9.27 -1.81
CA GLU A 72 4.58 -9.59 -3.22
C GLU A 72 4.09 -11.03 -3.41
N ASN A 73 4.75 -11.98 -2.74
CA ASN A 73 4.37 -13.39 -2.79
C ASN A 73 2.98 -13.63 -2.19
N MET A 74 2.69 -12.98 -1.06
CA MET A 74 1.35 -12.98 -0.48
C MET A 74 0.31 -12.38 -1.44
N ALA A 75 0.61 -11.23 -2.06
CA ALA A 75 -0.31 -10.60 -3.00
C ALA A 75 -0.67 -11.55 -4.17
N LYS A 76 0.33 -12.26 -4.72
CA LYS A 76 0.13 -13.30 -5.73
C LYS A 76 -0.75 -14.45 -5.22
N GLN A 77 -0.51 -14.96 -4.02
CA GLN A 77 -1.30 -16.05 -3.42
C GLN A 77 -2.78 -15.68 -3.24
N PHE A 78 -3.04 -14.43 -2.85
CA PHE A 78 -4.39 -13.93 -2.70
C PHE A 78 -4.98 -13.41 -4.01
N GLY A 79 -4.25 -13.36 -5.13
CA GLY A 79 -4.73 -12.78 -6.37
C GLY A 79 -5.09 -11.29 -6.25
N VAL A 80 -4.36 -10.55 -5.42
CA VAL A 80 -4.49 -9.10 -5.26
C VAL A 80 -3.31 -8.39 -5.93
N PRO A 81 -3.49 -7.17 -6.48
CA PRO A 81 -2.40 -6.45 -7.13
C PRO A 81 -1.25 -6.13 -6.18
N PHE A 82 -0.01 -6.21 -6.67
CA PHE A 82 1.16 -5.72 -5.94
C PHE A 82 1.55 -4.33 -6.42
N LEU A 83 1.58 -3.38 -5.49
CA LEU A 83 1.77 -1.95 -5.77
C LEU A 83 3.24 -1.53 -5.71
N GLY A 84 4.14 -2.40 -5.25
CA GLY A 84 5.58 -2.17 -5.26
C GLY A 84 6.22 -2.17 -3.87
N ASN A 85 7.48 -1.77 -3.87
CA ASN A 85 8.34 -1.74 -2.68
C ASN A 85 8.64 -0.29 -2.31
N ILE A 86 8.58 0.02 -1.02
CA ILE A 86 9.04 1.29 -0.45
C ILE A 86 10.29 1.00 0.38
N SER A 87 11.37 1.72 0.10
CA SER A 87 12.62 1.59 0.83
C SER A 87 12.51 2.14 2.25
N LEU A 88 13.28 1.56 3.17
CA LEU A 88 13.55 2.17 4.46
C LEU A 88 14.52 3.34 4.21
N ASP A 89 14.03 4.57 4.41
CA ASP A 89 14.80 5.78 4.13
C ASP A 89 14.80 6.72 5.34
N PRO A 90 15.97 7.01 5.95
CA PRO A 90 16.08 7.96 7.05
C PRO A 90 15.55 9.37 6.74
N GLU A 91 15.62 9.82 5.48
CA GLU A 91 15.12 11.13 5.07
C GLU A 91 13.59 11.17 5.06
N VAL A 92 12.92 10.07 4.68
CA VAL A 92 11.45 9.96 4.82
C VAL A 92 11.02 10.21 6.27
N ARG A 93 11.71 9.60 7.24
CA ARG A 93 11.44 9.83 8.67
C ARG A 93 11.72 11.28 9.08
N LYS A 94 12.93 11.80 8.79
CA LYS A 94 13.32 13.18 9.20
C LYS A 94 12.39 14.24 8.62
N SER A 95 12.08 14.11 7.34
CA SER A 95 11.20 15.02 6.60
C SER A 95 9.78 15.00 7.18
N GLY A 96 9.26 13.81 7.50
CA GLY A 96 7.98 13.61 8.18
C GLY A 96 7.96 14.25 9.58
N ASP A 97 8.96 13.96 10.41
CA ASP A 97 9.10 14.53 11.76
C ASP A 97 9.17 16.07 11.74
N SER A 98 9.76 16.64 10.68
CA SER A 98 9.88 18.09 10.49
C SER A 98 8.65 18.76 9.89
N GLY A 99 7.63 18.00 9.50
CA GLY A 99 6.43 18.51 8.82
C GLY A 99 6.64 18.94 7.36
N LYS A 100 7.77 18.55 6.75
CA LYS A 100 8.09 18.80 5.33
C LYS A 100 8.36 17.47 4.62
N PRO A 101 7.33 16.69 4.25
CA PRO A 101 7.52 15.35 3.69
C PRO A 101 8.37 15.33 2.42
N VAL A 102 9.20 14.29 2.23
CA VAL A 102 10.07 14.15 1.04
C VAL A 102 9.35 14.28 -0.30
N VAL A 103 8.06 13.93 -0.37
CA VAL A 103 7.27 14.06 -1.61
C VAL A 103 7.15 15.50 -2.09
N LEU A 104 7.33 16.50 -1.22
CA LEU A 104 7.36 17.92 -1.61
C LEU A 104 8.59 18.30 -2.44
N GLU A 105 9.64 17.48 -2.42
CA GLU A 105 10.85 17.67 -3.25
C GLU A 105 10.62 17.26 -4.71
N GLY A 106 9.47 16.63 -5.01
CA GLY A 106 9.08 16.17 -6.33
C GLY A 106 9.53 14.75 -6.66
N GLU A 107 8.99 14.22 -7.76
CA GLU A 107 9.13 12.81 -8.16
C GLU A 107 10.55 12.38 -8.54
N ASN A 108 11.41 13.34 -8.87
CA ASN A 108 12.81 13.09 -9.19
C ASN A 108 13.70 12.99 -7.93
N SER A 109 13.18 13.33 -6.74
CA SER A 109 13.91 13.12 -5.50
C SER A 109 14.09 11.61 -5.25
N PRO A 110 15.31 11.13 -4.99
CA PRO A 110 15.56 9.72 -4.75
C PRO A 110 14.77 9.19 -3.54
N HIS A 111 14.52 10.05 -2.55
CA HIS A 111 13.78 9.72 -1.33
C HIS A 111 12.25 9.65 -1.55
N ALA A 112 11.74 10.28 -2.60
CA ALA A 112 10.32 10.32 -2.92
C ALA A 112 9.92 9.33 -4.04
N LYS A 113 10.88 8.91 -4.87
CA LYS A 113 10.63 8.15 -6.09
C LYS A 113 9.75 6.91 -5.87
N SER A 114 10.05 6.06 -4.88
CA SER A 114 9.27 4.85 -4.62
C SER A 114 7.83 5.15 -4.17
N ILE A 115 7.62 6.27 -3.45
CA ILE A 115 6.29 6.72 -3.02
C ILE A 115 5.49 7.21 -4.22
N TYR A 116 6.12 7.94 -5.14
CA TYR A 116 5.47 8.38 -6.39
C TYR A 116 5.10 7.21 -7.29
N GLU A 117 6.00 6.24 -7.47
CA GLU A 117 5.72 5.01 -8.23
C GLU A 117 4.56 4.21 -7.63
N PHE A 118 4.54 4.06 -6.29
CA PHE A 118 3.42 3.48 -5.55
C PHE A 118 2.12 4.25 -5.78
N ALA A 119 2.14 5.58 -5.65
CA ALA A 119 0.96 6.43 -5.80
C ALA A 119 0.36 6.34 -7.21
N ARG A 120 1.19 6.31 -8.26
CA ARG A 120 0.73 6.13 -9.65
C ARG A 120 -0.02 4.81 -9.83
N LYS A 121 0.54 3.71 -9.32
CA LYS A 121 -0.13 2.40 -9.35
C LYS A 121 -1.43 2.41 -8.57
N VAL A 122 -1.49 3.07 -7.41
CA VAL A 122 -2.76 3.22 -6.67
C VAL A 122 -3.81 3.96 -7.51
N ILE A 123 -3.43 5.05 -8.19
CA ILE A 123 -4.34 5.81 -9.06
C ILE A 123 -4.87 4.93 -10.20
N GLU A 124 -4.01 4.17 -10.87
CA GLU A 124 -4.39 3.22 -11.92
C GLU A 124 -5.40 2.19 -11.39
N ARG A 125 -5.08 1.55 -10.25
CA ARG A 125 -5.95 0.54 -9.63
C ARG A 125 -7.30 1.11 -9.20
N VAL A 126 -7.33 2.30 -8.64
CA VAL A 126 -8.57 2.98 -8.25
C VAL A 126 -9.41 3.32 -9.49
N GLY A 127 -8.77 3.75 -10.58
CA GLY A 127 -9.44 4.00 -11.86
C GLY A 127 -10.12 2.74 -12.41
N GLU A 128 -9.42 1.61 -12.38
CA GLU A 128 -9.97 0.33 -12.81
C GLU A 128 -11.13 -0.16 -11.93
N ILE A 129 -11.04 -0.03 -10.61
CA ILE A 129 -12.13 -0.39 -9.70
C ILE A 129 -13.37 0.45 -10.00
N LYS A 130 -13.21 1.76 -10.16
CA LYS A 130 -14.34 2.65 -10.49
C LYS A 130 -14.97 2.34 -11.84
N ALA A 131 -14.17 1.95 -12.84
CA ALA A 131 -14.67 1.58 -14.17
C ALA A 131 -15.46 0.26 -14.15
N ASN A 132 -15.12 -0.66 -13.25
CA ASN A 132 -15.80 -1.95 -13.08
C ASN A 132 -16.95 -1.91 -12.05
N ALA A 133 -17.07 -0.83 -11.29
CA ALA A 133 -18.19 -0.65 -10.38
C ALA A 133 -19.50 -0.57 -11.20
N PRO A 134 -20.53 -1.35 -10.86
CA PRO A 134 -21.81 -1.24 -11.55
C PRO A 134 -22.31 0.20 -11.42
N ALA A 135 -22.72 0.80 -12.55
CA ALA A 135 -23.36 2.11 -12.53
C ALA A 135 -24.48 2.06 -11.48
N ASN A 136 -24.55 3.05 -10.58
CA ASN A 136 -25.66 3.19 -9.65
C ASN A 136 -26.95 3.30 -10.47
N VAL A 137 -27.61 2.16 -10.74
CA VAL A 137 -28.95 2.12 -11.31
C VAL A 137 -29.86 2.60 -10.20
N ILE A 138 -30.09 3.92 -10.16
CA ILE A 138 -31.19 4.48 -9.40
C ILE A 138 -32.45 3.90 -10.04
N GLN A 139 -33.01 2.84 -9.45
CA GLN A 139 -34.35 2.38 -9.79
C GLN A 139 -35.32 3.45 -9.30
N ILE A 140 -35.83 4.23 -10.25
CA ILE A 140 -36.99 5.09 -10.02
C ILE A 140 -38.19 4.15 -9.97
N GLN A 141 -38.79 4.01 -8.78
CA GLN A 141 -40.14 3.44 -8.62
C GLN A 141 -41.19 4.51 -8.91
#